data_AF-L9VS06-F1
#
_entry.id   AF-L9VS06-F1
#
_cell.length_a   1.000
_cell.length_b   1.000
_cell.length_c   1.000
_cell.angle_alpha   90.00
_cell.angle_beta   90.00
_cell.angle_gamma   90.00
#
_symmetry.space_group_name_H-M   'P 1'
#
loop_
_entity.id
_entity.type
_entity.pdbx_description
1 polymer ?
#
loop_
_entity_poly.entity_id
_entity_poly.type
_entity_poly.pdbx_seq_one_letter_code
_entity_poly.pdbx_strand_id
1 'polypeptide(L)'
;MYRADIEAACPEASYGRLRRLTEEIGLLNETSEGADSYLLNQRTNGRVYGDEMGPAVNDELQRVTQHINRDPHVRQVIAEALEVSPNQVNSVLFEGDLFEKRDRLEETVNAIKANETVQQGDYGRLDWRSTPNVYEATERAVSLHRR
;
A
#
# COMPACT_ATOMS: atom_id res chain seq x y z
N MET A 1 14.21 -7.41 5.00
CA MET A 1 13.93 -7.45 6.45
C MET A 1 12.53 -8.02 6.62
N TYR A 2 12.41 -9.27 7.05
CA TYR A 2 11.13 -9.99 7.15
C TYR A 2 10.32 -9.45 8.34
N ARG A 3 9.19 -8.80 8.07
CA ARG A 3 8.15 -8.55 9.09
C ARG A 3 7.31 -9.82 9.18
N ALA A 4 7.58 -10.64 10.17
CA ALA A 4 6.67 -11.73 10.52
C ALA A 4 5.39 -11.11 11.11
N ASP A 5 4.23 -11.54 10.63
CA ASP A 5 2.98 -11.32 11.34
C ASP A 5 3.15 -11.73 12.80
N ILE A 6 2.75 -10.88 13.74
CA ILE A 6 2.80 -11.19 15.17
C ILE A 6 2.05 -12.49 15.47
N GLU A 7 1.00 -12.80 14.69
CA GLU A 7 0.25 -14.06 14.77
C GLU A 7 1.08 -15.28 14.33
N ALA A 8 2.02 -15.12 13.39
CA ALA A 8 2.93 -16.18 12.95
C ALA A 8 4.10 -16.39 13.92
N ALA A 9 4.52 -15.35 14.64
CA ALA A 9 5.58 -15.42 15.64
C ALA A 9 5.09 -15.83 17.04
N CYS A 10 3.82 -15.53 17.37
CA CYS A 10 3.13 -15.86 18.61
C CYS A 10 1.67 -16.22 18.32
N PRO A 11 1.34 -17.49 18.05
CA PRO A 11 -0.03 -17.96 17.82
C PRO A 11 -0.99 -17.62 18.97
N GLU A 12 -0.45 -17.47 20.18
CA GLU A 12 -1.17 -17.10 21.39
C GLU A 12 -1.58 -15.62 21.44
N ALA A 13 -1.04 -14.76 20.57
CA ALA A 13 -1.35 -13.34 20.48
C ALA A 13 -2.56 -13.07 19.56
N SER A 14 -3.62 -13.88 19.68
CA SER A 14 -4.83 -13.66 18.89
C SER A 14 -5.48 -12.32 19.19
N TYR A 15 -6.18 -11.74 18.21
CA TYR A 15 -6.91 -10.47 18.36
C TYR A 15 -7.73 -10.38 19.65
N GLY A 16 -8.48 -11.45 19.98
CA GLY A 16 -9.31 -11.50 21.17
C GLY A 16 -8.52 -11.53 22.49
N ARG A 17 -7.25 -11.95 22.49
CA ARG A 17 -6.37 -11.92 23.66
C ARG A 17 -5.68 -10.56 23.81
N LEU A 18 -5.21 -9.97 22.72
CA LEU A 18 -4.65 -8.62 22.72
C LEU A 18 -5.68 -7.60 23.21
N ARG A 19 -6.92 -7.68 22.71
CA ARG A 19 -8.02 -6.82 23.16
C ARG A 19 -8.29 -6.92 24.65
N ARG A 20 -8.28 -8.13 25.23
CA ARG A 20 -8.44 -8.30 26.69
C ARG A 20 -7.27 -7.71 27.47
N LEU A 21 -6.04 -7.91 26.99
CA LEU A 21 -4.85 -7.36 27.64
C LEU A 21 -4.86 -5.83 27.62
N THR A 22 -5.39 -5.20 26.57
CA THR A 22 -5.55 -3.75 26.46
C THR A 22 -6.78 -3.23 27.23
N GLU A 23 -7.98 -3.68 26.88
CA GLU A 23 -9.26 -3.10 27.34
C GLU A 23 -9.74 -3.59 28.72
N GLU A 24 -9.52 -4.88 29.04
CA GLU A 24 -10.08 -5.50 30.25
C GLU A 24 -9.07 -5.55 31.40
N ILE A 25 -7.81 -5.89 31.10
CA ILE A 25 -6.78 -6.13 32.11
C ILE A 25 -5.83 -4.92 32.24
N GLY A 26 -5.71 -4.09 31.20
CA GLY A 26 -4.85 -2.89 31.22
C GLY A 26 -3.35 -3.20 31.35
N LEU A 27 -2.91 -4.30 30.74
CA LEU A 27 -1.51 -4.76 30.70
C LEU A 27 -0.77 -4.28 29.46
N LEU A 28 -1.50 -3.89 28.41
CA LEU A 28 -0.94 -3.32 27.20
C LEU A 28 -1.54 -1.93 26.95
N ASN A 29 -0.69 -1.00 26.52
CA ASN A 29 -1.13 0.21 25.83
C ASN A 29 -1.09 -0.09 24.33
N GLU A 30 -2.21 0.15 23.68
CA GLU A 30 -2.29 0.14 22.22
C GLU A 30 -2.10 1.56 21.71
N THR A 31 -1.17 1.74 20.79
CA THR A 31 -0.94 3.01 20.09
C THR A 31 -1.14 2.77 18.60
N SER A 32 -2.00 3.58 17.97
CA SER A 32 -2.03 3.66 16.51
C SER A 32 -0.98 4.67 16.06
N GLU A 33 -0.07 4.25 15.19
CA GLU A 33 0.83 5.18 14.52
C GLU A 33 0.09 5.87 13.36
N GLY A 34 -0.71 6.90 13.68
CA GLY A 34 -1.37 7.73 12.68
C GLY A 34 -2.68 7.16 12.16
N ALA A 35 -2.96 7.40 10.87
CA ALA A 35 -4.21 6.96 10.22
C ALA A 35 -4.32 5.42 10.18
N ASP A 36 -5.55 4.91 10.20
CA ASP A 36 -5.86 3.47 10.20
C ASP A 36 -5.29 2.72 8.98
N SER A 37 -4.93 3.46 7.94
CA SER A 37 -4.38 2.92 6.69
C SER A 37 -3.40 3.87 6.03
N TYR A 38 -2.55 3.30 5.17
CA TYR A 38 -1.57 4.00 4.35
C TYR A 38 -1.42 3.33 2.99
N LEU A 39 -0.92 4.08 2.01
CA LEU A 39 -0.41 3.53 0.77
C LEU A 39 1.10 3.29 0.91
N LEU A 40 1.55 2.07 0.62
CA LEU A 40 2.97 1.75 0.50
C LEU A 40 3.41 1.95 -0.95
N ASN A 41 4.26 2.95 -1.20
CA ASN A 41 4.84 3.18 -2.51
C ASN A 41 5.98 2.17 -2.77
N GLN A 42 5.79 1.25 -3.70
CA GLN A 42 6.77 0.21 -4.03
C GLN A 42 8.04 0.75 -4.69
N ARG A 43 8.01 1.96 -5.27
CA ARG A 43 9.18 2.62 -5.86
C ARG A 43 10.07 3.25 -4.80
N THR A 44 9.49 3.96 -3.84
CA THR A 44 10.25 4.68 -2.79
C THR A 44 10.36 3.92 -1.48
N ASN A 45 9.59 2.84 -1.31
CA ASN A 45 9.34 2.16 -0.04
C ASN A 45 8.79 3.11 1.07
N GLY A 46 8.18 4.22 0.66
CA GLY A 46 7.59 5.23 1.53
C GLY A 46 6.11 4.95 1.84
N ARG A 47 5.65 5.43 2.99
CA ARG A 47 4.24 5.36 3.41
C ARG A 47 3.57 6.71 3.17
N VAL A 48 2.38 6.69 2.60
CA VAL A 48 1.57 7.88 2.30
C VAL A 48 0.24 7.78 3.04
N TYR A 49 -0.15 8.84 3.74
CA TYR A 49 -1.29 8.85 4.64
C TYR A 49 -2.33 9.89 4.23
N GLY A 50 -3.61 9.61 4.52
CA GLY A 50 -4.71 10.57 4.41
C GLY A 50 -4.74 11.35 3.10
N ASP A 51 -4.76 12.68 3.21
CA ASP A 51 -4.93 13.60 2.07
C ASP A 51 -3.79 13.54 1.05
N GLU A 52 -2.62 12.99 1.41
CA GLU A 52 -1.48 12.84 0.50
C GLU A 52 -1.63 11.64 -0.46
N MET A 53 -2.57 10.73 -0.20
CA MET A 53 -2.78 9.53 -1.03
C MET A 53 -3.17 9.87 -2.47
N GLY A 54 -4.08 10.84 -2.65
CA GLY A 54 -4.52 11.36 -3.95
C GLY A 54 -3.36 11.88 -4.80
N PRO A 55 -2.62 12.88 -4.31
CA PRO A 55 -1.41 13.38 -4.95
C PRO A 55 -0.41 12.27 -5.30
N ALA A 56 -0.14 11.35 -4.37
CA ALA A 56 0.82 10.27 -4.61
C ALA A 56 0.40 9.33 -5.76
N VAL A 57 -0.88 8.97 -5.86
CA VAL A 57 -1.38 8.17 -6.98
C VAL A 57 -1.25 8.94 -8.30
N ASN A 58 -1.63 10.22 -8.32
CA ASN A 58 -1.53 11.05 -9.52
C ASN A 58 -0.06 11.22 -9.98
N ASP A 59 0.88 11.35 -9.06
CA ASP A 59 2.31 11.47 -9.37
C ASP A 59 2.85 10.21 -10.06
N GLU A 60 2.48 9.02 -9.57
CA GLU A 60 2.87 7.75 -10.20
C GLU A 60 2.19 7.57 -11.57
N LEU A 61 0.92 7.97 -11.73
CA LEU A 61 0.23 7.98 -13.04
C LEU A 61 0.86 8.99 -14.03
N GLN A 62 1.35 10.12 -13.54
CA GLN A 62 2.06 11.09 -14.37
C GLN A 62 3.39 10.51 -14.87
N ARG A 63 4.10 9.75 -14.02
CA ARG A 63 5.33 9.04 -14.41
C ARG A 63 5.05 7.93 -15.44
N VAL A 64 3.94 7.20 -15.31
CA VAL A 64 3.46 6.27 -16.35
C VAL A 64 3.24 7.01 -17.67
N THR A 65 2.57 8.17 -17.63
CA THR A 65 2.32 8.99 -18.84
C THR A 65 3.62 9.48 -19.49
N GLN A 66 4.63 9.86 -18.70
CA GLN A 66 5.94 10.20 -19.23
C GLN A 66 6.62 9.00 -19.90
N HIS A 67 6.45 7.80 -19.38
CA HIS A 67 6.99 6.59 -19.98
C HIS A 67 6.29 6.26 -21.31
N ILE A 68 4.96 6.34 -21.35
CA ILE A 68 4.15 6.23 -22.58
C ILE A 68 4.65 7.17 -23.68
N ASN A 69 5.04 8.40 -23.33
CA ASN A 69 5.53 9.39 -24.30
C ASN A 69 6.94 9.07 -24.84
N ARG A 70 7.73 8.26 -24.11
CA ARG A 70 9.08 7.86 -24.50
C ARG A 70 9.09 6.55 -25.29
N ASP A 71 8.16 5.64 -24.98
CA ASP A 71 8.01 4.35 -25.67
C ASP A 71 6.55 4.10 -26.05
N PRO A 72 6.21 4.20 -27.36
CA PRO A 72 4.88 3.90 -27.86
C PRO A 72 4.39 2.47 -27.60
N HIS A 73 5.26 1.47 -27.40
CA HIS A 73 4.85 0.10 -27.11
C HIS A 73 4.21 -0.01 -25.72
N VAL A 74 4.68 0.78 -24.76
CA VAL A 74 4.09 0.88 -23.42
C VAL A 74 2.62 1.27 -23.51
N ARG A 75 2.29 2.20 -24.42
CA ARG A 75 0.89 2.61 -24.66
C ARG A 75 0.02 1.43 -25.07
N GLN A 76 0.53 0.56 -25.95
CA GLN A 76 -0.22 -0.61 -26.44
C GLN A 76 -0.44 -1.61 -25.30
N VAL A 77 0.60 -1.92 -24.54
CA VAL A 77 0.50 -2.84 -23.39
C VAL A 77 -0.53 -2.35 -22.37
N ILE A 78 -0.53 -1.05 -22.06
CA ILE A 78 -1.52 -0.47 -21.14
C ILE A 78 -2.92 -0.46 -21.75
N ALA A 79 -3.05 -0.15 -23.04
CA ALA A 79 -4.33 -0.15 -23.73
C ALA A 79 -4.99 -1.53 -23.73
N GLU A 80 -4.21 -2.58 -24.00
CA GLU A 80 -4.64 -3.97 -23.92
C GLU A 80 -5.07 -4.35 -22.50
N ALA A 81 -4.27 -3.99 -21.49
CA ALA A 81 -4.56 -4.29 -20.10
C ALA A 81 -5.85 -3.62 -19.61
N LEU A 82 -6.06 -2.35 -19.97
CA LEU A 82 -7.23 -1.58 -19.55
C LEU A 82 -8.45 -1.79 -20.48
N GLU A 83 -8.34 -2.63 -21.51
CA GLU A 83 -9.37 -2.86 -22.53
C GLU A 83 -9.88 -1.58 -23.23
N VAL A 84 -8.98 -0.65 -23.52
CA VAL A 84 -9.31 0.64 -24.16
C VAL A 84 -8.50 0.90 -25.42
N SER A 85 -8.89 1.90 -26.20
CA SER A 85 -8.10 2.31 -27.37
C SER A 85 -6.80 3.01 -26.93
N PRO A 86 -5.67 2.83 -27.66
CA PRO A 86 -4.39 3.47 -27.30
C PRO A 86 -4.44 4.99 -27.15
N ASN A 87 -5.33 5.66 -27.88
CA ASN A 87 -5.55 7.11 -27.77
C ASN A 87 -6.29 7.53 -26.48
N GLN A 88 -7.00 6.61 -25.82
CA GLN A 88 -7.77 6.88 -24.60
C GLN A 88 -6.98 6.64 -23.32
N VAL A 89 -5.86 5.89 -23.37
CA VAL A 89 -5.06 5.49 -22.20
C VAL A 89 -4.81 6.65 -21.23
N ASN A 90 -4.32 7.79 -21.71
CA ASN A 90 -4.02 8.93 -20.85
C ASN A 90 -5.26 9.51 -20.16
N SER A 91 -6.44 9.45 -20.78
CA SER A 91 -7.68 9.92 -20.16
C SER A 91 -8.15 8.94 -19.09
N VAL A 92 -8.14 7.65 -19.42
CA VAL A 92 -8.64 6.57 -18.56
C VAL A 92 -7.79 6.41 -17.31
N LEU A 93 -6.47 6.59 -17.41
CA LEU A 93 -5.57 6.55 -16.25
C LEU A 93 -5.97 7.53 -15.14
N PHE A 94 -6.56 8.68 -15.47
CA PHE A 94 -6.91 9.74 -14.50
C PHE A 94 -8.41 9.88 -14.25
N GLU A 95 -9.24 9.00 -14.82
CA GLU A 95 -10.68 9.01 -14.59
C GLU A 95 -11.02 8.49 -13.19
N GLY A 96 -12.16 8.89 -12.63
CA GLY A 96 -12.64 8.30 -11.39
C GLY A 96 -11.98 8.80 -10.10
N ASP A 97 -12.30 8.11 -9.00
CA ASP A 97 -11.84 8.41 -7.66
C ASP A 97 -10.42 7.89 -7.36
N LEU A 98 -9.95 8.09 -6.13
CA LEU A 98 -8.62 7.64 -5.69
C LEU A 98 -8.43 6.13 -5.86
N PHE A 99 -9.43 5.33 -5.50
CA PHE A 99 -9.32 3.88 -5.50
C PHE A 99 -9.31 3.36 -6.93
N GLU A 100 -10.18 3.88 -7.78
CA GLU A 100 -10.21 3.55 -9.21
C GLU A 100 -8.88 3.90 -9.91
N LYS A 101 -8.31 5.07 -9.60
CA LYS A 101 -6.98 5.48 -10.10
C LYS A 101 -5.86 4.56 -9.62
N ARG A 102 -5.90 4.18 -8.34
CA ARG A 102 -4.91 3.26 -7.74
C ARG A 102 -5.00 1.87 -8.39
N ASP A 103 -6.22 1.37 -8.60
CA ASP A 103 -6.48 0.07 -9.26
C ASP A 103 -5.90 0.08 -10.68
N ARG A 104 -6.14 1.14 -11.47
CA ARG A 104 -5.58 1.27 -12.82
C ARG A 104 -4.06 1.41 -12.83
N LEU A 105 -3.48 2.12 -11.86
CA LEU A 105 -2.02 2.18 -11.68
C LEU A 105 -1.46 0.77 -11.39
N GLU A 106 -2.12 0.02 -10.52
CA GLU A 106 -1.75 -1.35 -10.18
C GLU A 106 -1.80 -2.27 -11.40
N GLU A 107 -2.90 -2.25 -12.14
CA GLU A 107 -3.08 -3.02 -13.38
C GLU A 107 -2.03 -2.65 -14.43
N THR A 108 -1.78 -1.36 -14.63
CA THR A 108 -0.75 -0.86 -15.54
C THR A 108 0.64 -1.37 -15.19
N VAL A 109 1.04 -1.28 -13.92
CA VAL A 109 2.36 -1.75 -13.50
C VAL A 109 2.48 -3.27 -13.64
N ASN A 110 1.42 -4.02 -13.29
CA ASN A 110 1.41 -5.47 -13.42
C ASN A 110 1.52 -5.91 -14.89
N ALA A 111 0.75 -5.27 -15.79
CA ALA A 111 0.80 -5.57 -17.22
C ALA A 111 2.19 -5.32 -17.82
N ILE A 112 2.82 -4.20 -17.47
CA ILE A 112 4.17 -3.87 -17.95
C ILE A 112 5.21 -4.84 -17.39
N LYS A 113 5.11 -5.23 -16.12
CA LYS A 113 6.00 -6.24 -15.52
C LYS A 113 5.84 -7.63 -16.14
N ALA A 114 4.63 -7.99 -16.55
CA ALA A 114 4.33 -9.28 -17.18
C ALA A 114 4.70 -9.31 -18.67
N ASN A 115 4.91 -8.16 -19.30
CA ASN A 115 5.24 -8.07 -20.71
C ASN A 115 6.75 -8.21 -20.96
N GLU A 116 7.15 -9.09 -21.87
CA GLU A 116 8.56 -9.39 -22.16
C GLU A 116 9.25 -8.34 -23.04
N THR A 117 8.47 -7.48 -23.71
CA THR A 117 8.96 -6.55 -24.73
C THR A 117 9.20 -5.13 -24.22
N VAL A 118 8.53 -4.75 -23.13
CA VAL A 118 8.68 -3.43 -22.50
C VAL A 118 9.27 -3.57 -21.10
N GLN A 119 10.12 -2.61 -20.71
CA GLN A 119 10.67 -2.54 -19.35
C GLN A 119 9.92 -1.50 -18.53
N GLN A 120 9.70 -1.74 -17.24
CA GLN A 120 9.08 -0.75 -16.37
C GLN A 120 9.95 0.51 -16.22
N GLY A 121 9.31 1.69 -16.29
CA GLY A 121 9.95 2.98 -16.03
C GLY A 121 10.05 3.37 -14.55
N ASP A 122 10.39 4.62 -14.27
CA ASP A 122 10.53 5.19 -12.91
C ASP A 122 9.17 5.54 -12.27
N TYR A 123 8.32 4.52 -12.12
CA TYR A 123 7.05 4.55 -11.39
C TYR A 123 6.84 3.23 -10.64
N GLY A 124 5.94 3.22 -9.66
CA GLY A 124 5.65 2.04 -8.86
C GLY A 124 4.18 1.91 -8.50
N ARG A 125 3.83 0.71 -8.00
CA ARG A 125 2.52 0.47 -7.40
C ARG A 125 2.40 1.16 -6.05
N LEU A 126 1.16 1.46 -5.67
CA LEU A 126 0.78 1.93 -4.35
C LEU A 126 -0.15 0.89 -3.72
N ASP A 127 0.38 0.12 -2.78
CA ASP A 127 -0.39 -0.94 -2.13
C ASP A 127 -1.08 -0.39 -0.88
N TRP A 128 -2.38 -0.61 -0.78
CA TRP A 128 -3.13 -0.29 0.43
C TRP A 128 -2.74 -1.21 1.58
N ARG A 129 -2.46 -0.63 2.74
CA ARG A 129 -2.09 -1.36 3.95
C ARG A 129 -2.81 -0.76 5.15
N SER A 130 -3.32 -1.62 6.03
CA SER A 130 -3.74 -1.20 7.36
C SER A 130 -2.50 -0.89 8.20
N THR A 131 -2.56 0.17 9.00
CA THR A 131 -1.51 0.46 9.98
C THR A 131 -1.57 -0.62 11.07
N PRO A 132 -0.48 -1.36 11.33
CA PRO A 132 -0.47 -2.31 12.43
C PRO A 132 -0.51 -1.56 13.76
N ASN A 133 -1.32 -2.06 14.68
CA ASN A 133 -1.31 -1.58 16.06
C ASN A 133 0.05 -1.84 16.71
N VAL A 134 0.55 -0.86 17.46
CA VAL A 134 1.75 -1.01 18.29
C VAL A 134 1.31 -1.23 19.73
N TYR A 135 1.82 -2.29 20.35
CA TYR A 135 1.51 -2.67 21.73
C TYR A 135 2.73 -2.50 22.63
N GLU A 136 2.58 -1.73 23.71
CA GLU A 136 3.60 -1.56 24.74
C GLU A 136 3.10 -2.08 26.09
N ALA A 137 3.97 -2.70 26.88
CA ALA A 137 3.61 -3.18 28.21
C ALA A 137 3.40 -2.00 29.17
N THR A 138 2.30 -2.01 29.93
CA THR A 138 2.06 -0.98 30.96
C THR A 138 2.99 -1.19 32.17
N GLU A 139 3.18 -0.16 32.99
CA GLU A 139 3.91 -0.30 34.26
C GLU A 139 3.35 -1.42 35.15
N ARG A 140 2.03 -1.63 35.08
CA ARG A 140 1.34 -2.73 35.75
C ARG A 140 1.84 -4.09 35.25
N ALA A 141 1.95 -4.28 33.94
CA ALA A 141 2.48 -5.52 33.36
C ALA A 141 3.94 -5.76 33.78
N VAL A 142 4.77 -4.71 33.74
CA VAL A 142 6.17 -4.78 34.19
C VAL A 142 6.28 -5.16 35.68
N SER A 143 5.39 -4.62 36.52
CA SER A 143 5.37 -4.90 37.96
C SER A 143 5.01 -6.37 38.29
N LEU A 144 4.16 -6.99 37.47
CA LEU A 144 3.75 -8.39 37.61
C LEU A 144 4.85 -9.37 37.18
N HIS A 145 5.69 -8.97 36.23
CA HIS A 145 6.80 -9.82 35.75
C HIS A 145 8.00 -9.85 36.72
N ARG A 146 8.15 -8.85 37.58
CA ARG A 146 9.28 -8.72 38.53
C ARG A 146 9.05 -9.44 39.88
N ARG A 147 7.98 -10.22 40.01
CA ARG A 147 7.69 -11.08 41.17
C ARG A 147 7.98 -12.53 40.82
#